data_AF-A0A953S6U1-F1
#
_entry.id   AF-A0A953S6U1-F1
#
_cell.length_a   1.000
_cell.length_b   1.000
_cell.length_c   1.000
_cell.angle_alpha   90.00
_cell.angle_beta   90.00
_cell.angle_gamma   90.00
#
_symmetry.space_group_name_H-M   'P 1'
#
loop_
_entity.id
_entity.type
_entity.pdbx_description
1 polymer ?
#
loop_
_entity_poly.entity_id
_entity_poly.type
_entity_poly.pdbx_seq_one_letter_code
_entity_poly.pdbx_strand_id
1 'polypeptide(L)'
;MFGERAEVRRSQIHKRRNLKEHLPKSAPGDTDRRIRNAYAMTSYAEAKAELEKIFRQLERINPSAARSLEEGLEETLTVHRLGVATLLRRTLASTNPVESCLSTVERVARNVKRWPAGDHVLRWTATGLLEAEKKFRRGKDYRELGILQRKLNPSLTQQEQVA
;
A
#
# COMPACT_ATOMS: atom_id res chain seq x y z
N MET A 1 -16.97 10.29 -2.76
CA MET A 1 -16.74 9.10 -1.90
C MET A 1 -16.69 7.87 -2.78
N PHE A 2 -15.77 6.95 -2.52
CA PHE A 2 -15.77 5.64 -3.18
C PHE A 2 -17.02 4.87 -2.70
N GLY A 3 -17.78 4.26 -3.60
CA GLY A 3 -19.03 3.56 -3.24
C GLY A 3 -18.78 2.29 -2.40
N GLU A 4 -19.84 1.66 -1.91
CA GLU A 4 -19.79 0.47 -1.03
C GLU A 4 -18.99 -0.72 -1.58
N ARG A 5 -18.80 -0.76 -2.90
CA ARG A 5 -18.05 -1.83 -3.60
C ARG A 5 -16.54 -1.59 -3.66
N ALA A 6 -16.05 -0.45 -3.17
CA ALA A 6 -14.64 -0.10 -3.25
C ALA A 6 -13.85 -0.69 -2.09
N GLU A 7 -12.91 -1.58 -2.40
CA GLU A 7 -11.94 -2.11 -1.44
C GLU A 7 -10.83 -1.08 -1.21
N VAL A 8 -10.86 -0.41 -0.06
CA VAL A 8 -9.85 0.57 0.34
C VAL A 8 -8.64 -0.14 0.93
N ARG A 9 -7.43 0.25 0.51
CA ARG A 9 -6.17 -0.32 0.97
C ARG A 9 -5.19 0.78 1.35
N ARG A 10 -4.50 0.63 2.49
CA ARG A 10 -3.36 1.47 2.88
C ARG A 10 -2.03 0.75 2.67
N SER A 11 -1.00 1.51 2.29
CA SER A 11 0.35 0.98 2.13
C SER A 11 0.95 0.58 3.49
N GLN A 12 1.36 -0.68 3.62
CA GLN A 12 2.05 -1.20 4.81
C GLN A 12 3.43 -0.54 5.04
N ILE A 13 4.11 -0.09 3.98
CA ILE A 13 5.41 0.57 4.08
C ILE A 13 5.27 1.95 4.74
N HIS A 14 4.39 2.80 4.20
CA HIS A 14 4.03 4.09 4.79
C HIS A 14 3.55 3.96 6.23
N LYS A 15 2.64 3.02 6.51
CA LYS A 15 2.18 2.76 7.88
C LYS A 15 3.34 2.49 8.85
N ARG A 16 4.29 1.65 8.45
CA ARG A 16 5.49 1.36 9.24
C ARG A 16 6.41 2.56 9.41
N ARG A 17 6.55 3.42 8.39
CA ARG A 17 7.33 4.67 8.49
C ARG A 17 6.69 5.65 9.47
N ASN A 18 5.39 5.92 9.32
CA ASN A 18 4.63 6.79 10.22
C ASN A 18 4.73 6.33 11.68
N LEU A 19 4.63 5.01 11.90
CA LEU A 19 4.76 4.45 13.25
C LEU A 19 6.14 4.68 13.87
N LYS A 20 7.22 4.56 13.07
CA LYS A 20 8.58 4.81 13.55
C LYS A 20 8.78 6.24 14.01
N GLU A 21 8.12 7.22 13.39
CA GLU A 21 8.23 8.64 13.74
C GLU A 21 7.71 8.95 15.15
N HIS A 22 6.80 8.12 15.68
CA HIS A 22 6.30 8.25 17.04
C HIS A 22 7.16 7.51 18.08
N LEU A 23 8.01 6.56 17.67
CA LEU A 23 8.76 5.72 18.62
C LEU A 23 10.04 6.41 19.09
N PRO A 24 10.44 6.23 20.37
CA PRO A 24 11.74 6.70 20.85
C PRO A 24 12.86 6.01 20.06
N LYS A 25 14.00 6.70 19.85
CA LYS A 25 15.11 6.25 18.99
C LYS A 25 15.71 4.88 19.36
N SER A 26 15.55 4.44 20.61
CA SER A 26 16.04 3.15 21.13
C SER A 26 15.10 1.96 20.85
N ALA A 27 13.81 2.19 20.62
CA ALA A 27 12.79 1.15 20.43
C ALA A 27 12.36 0.79 18.97
N PRO A 28 12.72 1.49 17.86
CA PRO A 28 11.99 1.30 16.59
C PRO A 28 12.26 -0.06 15.93
N GLY A 29 13.41 -0.69 16.23
CA GLY A 29 13.85 -1.91 15.59
C GLY A 29 12.96 -3.12 15.86
N ASP A 30 12.60 -3.35 17.14
CA ASP A 30 11.79 -4.50 17.52
C ASP A 30 10.33 -4.35 17.05
N THR A 31 9.72 -3.19 17.30
CA THR A 31 8.34 -2.92 16.88
C THR A 31 8.19 -3.04 15.36
N ASP A 32 9.11 -2.46 14.58
CA ASP A 32 9.07 -2.57 13.12
C ASP A 32 9.25 -4.01 12.63
N ARG A 33 10.10 -4.80 13.30
CA ARG A 33 10.27 -6.22 13.01
C ARG A 33 8.98 -7.00 13.26
N ARG A 34 8.32 -6.77 14.38
CA ARG A 34 7.07 -7.46 14.74
C ARG A 34 5.92 -7.11 13.81
N ILE A 35 5.76 -5.83 13.46
CA ILE A 35 4.76 -5.41 12.47
C ILE A 35 5.04 -6.05 11.11
N ARG A 36 6.31 -6.08 10.68
CA ARG A 36 6.69 -6.74 9.42
C ARG A 36 6.36 -8.23 9.42
N ASN A 37 6.59 -8.91 10.54
CA ASN A 37 6.24 -10.32 10.70
C ASN A 37 4.72 -10.55 10.64
N ALA A 38 3.95 -9.69 11.32
CA ALA A 38 2.48 -9.75 11.26
C ALA A 38 1.97 -9.57 9.82
N TYR A 39 2.52 -8.61 9.07
CA TYR A 39 2.17 -8.46 7.64
C TYR A 39 2.62 -9.62 6.75
N ALA A 40 3.68 -10.35 7.13
CA ALA A 40 4.14 -11.52 6.39
C ALA A 40 3.22 -12.74 6.58
N MET A 41 2.48 -12.82 7.69
CA MET A 41 1.52 -13.90 7.95
C MET A 41 0.51 -14.04 6.80
N THR A 42 0.12 -15.28 6.48
CA THR A 42 -0.77 -15.57 5.35
C THR A 42 -2.24 -15.33 5.71
N SER A 43 -2.64 -15.67 6.94
CA SER A 43 -4.02 -15.52 7.41
C SER A 43 -4.30 -14.07 7.83
N TYR A 44 -5.45 -13.55 7.40
CA TYR A 44 -5.97 -12.27 7.89
C TYR A 44 -6.17 -12.30 9.41
N ALA A 45 -6.77 -13.37 9.94
CA ALA A 45 -7.10 -13.47 11.36
C ALA A 45 -5.83 -13.47 12.24
N GLU A 46 -4.79 -14.20 11.82
CA GLU A 46 -3.51 -14.24 12.54
C GLU A 46 -2.79 -12.88 12.46
N ALA A 47 -2.72 -12.29 11.26
CA ALA A 47 -2.11 -10.99 11.05
C ALA A 47 -2.78 -9.91 11.90
N LYS A 48 -4.12 -9.89 11.92
CA LYS A 48 -4.91 -8.96 12.72
C LYS A 48 -4.67 -9.16 14.22
N ALA A 49 -4.76 -10.40 14.71
CA ALA A 49 -4.54 -10.70 16.11
C ALA A 49 -3.12 -10.27 16.57
N GLU A 50 -2.11 -10.46 15.74
CA GLU A 50 -0.74 -10.02 16.07
C GLU A 50 -0.60 -8.49 16.06
N LEU A 51 -1.21 -7.79 15.10
CA LEU A 51 -1.23 -6.32 15.09
C LEU A 51 -1.99 -5.73 16.29
N GLU A 52 -3.09 -6.36 16.72
CA GLU A 52 -3.83 -5.97 17.93
C GLU A 52 -3.00 -6.17 19.21
N LYS A 53 -2.19 -7.24 19.30
CA LYS A 53 -1.25 -7.40 20.41
C LYS A 53 -0.19 -6.30 20.42
N ILE A 54 0.35 -5.95 19.25
CA ILE A 54 1.32 -4.85 19.11
C ILE A 54 0.66 -3.52 19.52
N PHE A 55 -0.57 -3.27 19.09
CA PHE A 55 -1.35 -2.10 19.50
C PHE A 55 -1.45 -2.00 21.04
N ARG A 56 -1.90 -3.05 21.72
CA ARG A 56 -2.04 -3.04 23.20
C ARG A 56 -0.71 -2.79 23.93
N GLN A 57 0.41 -3.20 23.34
CA GLN A 57 1.73 -2.91 23.88
C GLN A 57 2.14 -1.46 23.62
N LEU A 58 1.85 -0.95 22.44
CA LEU A 58 2.10 0.45 22.10
C LEU A 58 1.28 1.40 22.98
N GLU A 59 0.05 1.04 23.36
CA GLU A 59 -0.76 1.86 24.28
C GLU A 59 -0.02 2.19 25.59
N ARG A 60 0.78 1.24 26.09
CA ARG A 60 1.56 1.40 27.33
C ARG A 60 2.85 2.19 27.14
N ILE A 61 3.40 2.21 25.92
CA ILE A 61 4.71 2.81 25.62
C ILE A 61 4.54 4.21 25.04
N ASN A 62 3.66 4.35 24.05
CA ASN A 62 3.35 5.58 23.36
C ASN A 62 1.92 5.53 22.75
N PRO A 63 0.93 6.19 23.39
CA PRO A 63 -0.45 6.24 22.90
C PRO A 63 -0.61 6.82 21.49
N SER A 64 0.25 7.78 21.09
CA SER A 64 0.23 8.33 19.73
C SER A 64 0.68 7.30 18.70
N ALA A 65 1.68 6.47 19.02
CA ALA A 65 2.08 5.34 18.18
C ALA A 65 0.96 4.29 18.09
N ALA A 66 0.26 4.00 19.20
CA ALA A 66 -0.88 3.09 19.19
C ALA A 66 -2.02 3.58 18.29
N ARG A 67 -2.43 4.85 18.43
CA ARG A 67 -3.44 5.48 17.57
C ARG A 67 -3.00 5.49 16.11
N SER A 68 -1.74 5.80 15.86
CA SER A 68 -1.14 5.74 14.53
C SER A 68 -1.10 4.32 13.97
N LEU A 69 -1.19 3.24 14.78
CA LEU A 69 -1.32 1.85 14.31
C LEU A 69 -2.78 1.49 14.05
N GLU A 70 -3.66 1.86 14.95
CA GLU A 70 -5.11 1.65 14.86
C GLU A 70 -5.71 2.31 13.61
N GLU A 71 -5.27 3.53 13.26
CA GLU A 71 -5.84 4.31 12.16
C GLU A 71 -5.65 3.64 10.78
N GLY A 72 -6.69 2.98 10.27
CA GLY A 72 -6.59 2.24 9.02
C GLY A 72 -5.81 0.92 9.15
N LEU A 73 -5.75 0.31 10.34
CA LEU A 73 -5.22 -1.04 10.56
C LEU A 73 -5.89 -2.03 9.61
N GLU A 74 -7.21 -2.04 9.54
CA GLU A 74 -7.99 -2.90 8.64
C GLU A 74 -7.59 -2.69 7.17
N GLU A 75 -7.40 -1.44 6.75
CA GLU A 75 -7.05 -1.10 5.38
C GLU A 75 -5.63 -1.58 5.00
N THR A 76 -4.75 -1.80 5.98
CA THR A 76 -3.43 -2.43 5.74
C THR A 76 -3.52 -3.94 5.55
N LEU A 77 -4.65 -4.55 5.93
CA LEU A 77 -4.94 -5.98 5.80
C LEU A 77 -5.98 -6.30 4.71
N THR A 78 -6.48 -5.31 3.96
CA THR A 78 -7.43 -5.51 2.86
C THR A 78 -6.97 -6.59 1.89
N VAL A 79 -5.68 -6.61 1.54
CA VAL A 79 -5.14 -7.59 0.59
C VAL A 79 -5.07 -9.01 1.18
N HIS A 80 -4.91 -9.15 2.50
CA HIS A 80 -5.07 -10.44 3.19
C HIS A 80 -6.52 -10.92 3.11
N ARG A 81 -7.49 -10.02 3.35
CA ARG A 81 -8.93 -10.33 3.27
C ARG A 81 -9.37 -10.75 1.86
N LEU A 82 -8.79 -10.13 0.82
CA LEU A 82 -9.04 -10.52 -0.57
C LEU A 82 -8.54 -11.94 -0.92
N GLY A 83 -7.61 -12.48 -0.12
CA GLY A 83 -7.11 -13.85 -0.30
C GLY A 83 -6.37 -14.07 -1.63
N VAL A 84 -5.65 -13.04 -2.11
CA VAL A 84 -4.80 -13.15 -3.30
C VAL A 84 -3.47 -13.84 -2.95
N ALA A 85 -2.80 -14.40 -3.96
CA ALA A 85 -1.56 -15.14 -3.70
C ALA A 85 -0.44 -14.21 -3.22
N THR A 86 0.55 -14.80 -2.55
CA THR A 86 1.61 -14.07 -1.84
C THR A 86 2.40 -13.11 -2.75
N LEU A 87 2.59 -13.46 -4.02
CA LEU A 87 3.35 -12.63 -4.95
C LEU A 87 2.61 -11.33 -5.27
N LEU A 88 1.33 -11.43 -5.66
CA LEU A 88 0.47 -10.28 -5.90
C LEU A 88 0.24 -9.48 -4.62
N ARG A 89 0.04 -10.17 -3.48
CA ARG A 89 -0.08 -9.53 -2.16
C ARG A 89 1.10 -8.63 -1.85
N ARG A 90 2.33 -9.08 -2.13
CA ARG A 90 3.54 -8.28 -1.88
C ARG A 90 3.56 -7.00 -2.70
N THR A 91 3.15 -7.07 -3.97
CA THR A 91 3.05 -5.89 -4.84
C THR A 91 1.99 -4.93 -4.31
N LEU A 92 0.77 -5.45 -4.07
CA LEU A 92 -0.39 -4.70 -3.59
C LEU A 92 -0.33 -4.32 -2.11
N ALA A 93 0.67 -4.73 -1.33
CA ALA A 93 0.84 -4.26 0.04
C ALA A 93 1.51 -2.88 0.10
N SER A 94 2.17 -2.47 -0.98
CA SER A 94 2.93 -1.22 -1.09
C SER A 94 2.42 -0.32 -2.20
N THR A 95 2.84 0.93 -2.17
CA THR A 95 2.64 1.90 -3.26
C THR A 95 3.91 2.09 -4.09
N ASN A 96 4.91 1.21 -3.91
CA ASN A 96 6.21 1.27 -4.58
C ASN A 96 6.12 1.42 -6.11
N PRO A 97 5.23 0.72 -6.86
CA PRO A 97 5.13 0.93 -8.30
C PRO A 97 4.74 2.36 -8.68
N VAL A 98 3.83 2.96 -7.92
CA VAL A 98 3.37 4.35 -8.13
C VAL A 98 4.48 5.32 -7.72
N GLU A 99 5.08 5.13 -6.54
CA GLU A 99 6.19 5.98 -6.06
C GLU A 99 7.41 5.94 -6.97
N SER A 100 7.76 4.78 -7.52
CA SER A 100 8.86 4.66 -8.48
C SER A 100 8.59 5.44 -9.76
N CYS A 101 7.33 5.47 -10.21
CA CYS A 101 6.90 6.27 -11.35
C CYS A 101 7.01 7.77 -11.02
N LEU A 102 6.43 8.20 -9.89
CA LEU A 102 6.43 9.59 -9.47
C LEU A 102 7.84 10.13 -9.16
N SER A 103 8.74 9.30 -8.63
CA SER A 103 10.14 9.66 -8.43
C SER A 103 10.85 9.99 -9.76
N THR A 104 10.44 9.34 -10.86
CA THR A 104 10.94 9.70 -12.20
C THR A 104 10.40 11.06 -12.64
N VAL A 105 9.12 11.34 -12.38
CA VAL A 105 8.52 12.66 -12.64
C VAL A 105 9.27 13.76 -11.88
N GLU A 106 9.50 13.58 -10.58
CA GLU A 106 10.27 14.52 -9.76
C GLU A 106 11.68 14.75 -10.31
N ARG A 107 12.35 13.67 -10.76
CA ARG A 107 13.69 13.77 -11.36
C ARG A 107 13.68 14.56 -12.67
N VAL A 108 12.69 14.34 -13.53
CA VAL A 108 12.54 15.06 -14.82
C VAL A 108 12.26 16.54 -14.58
N ALA A 109 11.40 16.88 -13.62
CA ALA A 109 11.06 18.25 -13.29
C ALA A 109 12.06 18.96 -12.35
N ARG A 110 13.09 18.26 -11.83
CA ARG A 110 13.99 18.73 -10.76
C ARG A 110 14.59 20.12 -11.01
N ASN A 111 14.93 20.42 -12.26
CA ASN A 111 15.61 21.66 -12.63
C ASN A 111 14.64 22.78 -13.05
N VAL A 112 13.34 22.52 -13.13
CA VAL A 112 12.33 23.53 -13.44
C VAL A 112 12.01 24.30 -12.18
N LYS A 113 12.47 25.56 -12.11
CA LYS A 113 12.30 26.42 -10.93
C LYS A 113 11.17 27.45 -11.07
N ARG A 114 10.71 27.70 -12.30
CA ARG A 114 9.68 28.69 -12.60
C ARG A 114 8.61 28.05 -13.49
N TRP A 115 7.35 28.27 -13.13
CA TRP A 115 6.16 27.73 -13.82
C TRP A 115 5.28 28.90 -14.31
N PRO A 116 5.58 29.50 -15.47
CA PRO A 116 4.89 30.72 -15.92
C PRO A 116 3.39 30.55 -16.18
N ALA A 117 2.97 29.36 -16.62
CA ALA A 117 1.56 29.04 -16.86
C ALA A 117 1.13 27.84 -16.01
N GLY A 118 -0.15 27.82 -15.62
CA GLY A 118 -0.71 26.80 -14.72
C GLY A 118 -0.68 25.38 -15.29
N ASP A 119 -0.68 25.24 -16.62
CA ASP A 119 -0.64 23.94 -17.29
C ASP A 119 0.78 23.38 -17.47
N HIS A 120 1.83 24.19 -17.22
CA HIS A 120 3.21 23.71 -17.34
C HIS A 120 3.49 22.55 -16.39
N VAL A 121 2.92 22.57 -15.18
CA VAL A 121 3.06 21.48 -14.21
C VAL A 121 2.51 20.19 -14.81
N LEU A 122 1.32 20.25 -15.43
CA LEU A 122 0.70 19.09 -16.08
C LEU A 122 1.55 18.56 -17.23
N ARG A 123 2.11 19.44 -18.06
CA ARG A 123 2.99 19.05 -19.18
C ARG A 123 4.25 18.37 -18.70
N TRP A 124 4.91 18.90 -17.67
CA TRP A 124 6.10 18.28 -17.09
C TRP A 124 5.80 16.97 -16.38
N THR A 125 4.65 16.86 -15.71
CA THR A 125 4.17 15.59 -15.16
C THR A 125 3.97 14.56 -16.28
N ALA A 126 3.27 14.91 -17.37
CA ALA A 126 3.08 14.03 -18.51
C ALA A 126 4.41 13.57 -19.13
N THR A 127 5.34 14.50 -19.36
CA THR A 127 6.70 14.19 -19.86
C THR A 127 7.44 13.25 -18.91
N GLY A 128 7.35 13.48 -17.60
CA GLY A 128 7.95 12.61 -16.59
C GLY A 128 7.36 11.20 -16.59
N LEU A 129 6.05 11.06 -16.79
CA LEU A 129 5.36 9.78 -16.89
C LEU A 129 5.76 9.02 -18.17
N LEU A 130 5.88 9.70 -19.31
CA LEU A 130 6.38 9.11 -20.56
C LEU A 130 7.83 8.61 -20.42
N GLU A 131 8.66 9.31 -19.65
CA GLU A 131 10.02 8.86 -19.35
C GLU A 131 10.04 7.66 -18.38
N ALA A 132 9.11 7.61 -17.42
CA ALA A 132 8.96 6.48 -16.51
C ALA A 132 8.52 5.21 -17.26
N GLU A 133 7.57 5.35 -18.19
CA GLU A 133 7.00 4.26 -18.99
C GLU A 133 8.06 3.43 -19.72
N LYS A 134 9.09 4.10 -20.27
CA LYS A 134 10.21 3.42 -20.97
C LYS A 134 10.94 2.38 -20.13
N LYS A 135 10.81 2.45 -18.79
CA LYS A 135 11.48 1.54 -17.84
C LYS A 135 10.53 0.51 -17.25
N PHE A 136 9.24 0.55 -17.58
CA PHE A 136 8.27 -0.37 -17.02
C PHE A 136 8.56 -1.80 -17.48
N ARG A 137 8.36 -2.71 -16.54
CA ARG A 137 8.49 -4.15 -16.75
C ARG A 137 7.19 -4.80 -16.31
N ARG A 138 6.84 -5.89 -16.97
CA ARG A 138 5.71 -6.73 -16.53
C ARG A 138 5.97 -7.21 -15.11
N GLY A 139 5.00 -7.01 -14.22
CA GLY A 139 5.04 -7.56 -12.86
C GLY A 139 5.10 -9.08 -12.90
N LYS A 140 5.79 -9.72 -11.95
CA LYS A 140 5.92 -11.19 -11.93
C LYS A 140 4.58 -11.90 -11.64
N ASP A 141 3.68 -11.16 -11.02
CA ASP A 141 2.33 -11.46 -10.56
C ASP A 141 1.23 -11.15 -11.59
N TYR A 142 1.57 -10.70 -12.81
CA TYR A 142 0.56 -10.26 -13.79
C TYR A 142 -0.50 -11.32 -14.12
N ARG A 143 -0.16 -12.60 -14.02
CA ARG A 143 -1.10 -13.71 -14.27
C ARG A 143 -2.20 -13.82 -13.21
N GLU A 144 -1.98 -13.28 -12.02
CA GLU A 144 -2.92 -13.29 -10.91
C GLU A 144 -3.93 -12.13 -10.96
N LEU A 145 -3.75 -11.16 -11.88
CA LEU A 145 -4.64 -9.99 -11.98
C LEU A 145 -6.10 -10.37 -12.30
N GLY A 146 -6.33 -11.44 -13.06
CA GLY A 146 -7.69 -11.92 -13.32
C GLY A 146 -8.38 -12.47 -12.05
N ILE A 147 -7.61 -13.09 -11.15
CA ILE A 147 -8.12 -13.53 -9.84
C ILE A 147 -8.49 -12.32 -9.00
N LEU A 148 -7.62 -11.31 -8.94
CA LEU A 148 -7.90 -10.05 -8.26
C LEU A 148 -9.17 -9.39 -8.80
N GLN A 149 -9.33 -9.31 -10.11
CA GLN A 149 -10.51 -8.72 -10.74
C GLN A 149 -11.80 -9.41 -10.30
N ARG A 150 -11.83 -10.75 -10.26
CA ARG A 150 -12.98 -11.52 -9.75
C ARG A 150 -13.23 -11.28 -8.27
N LYS A 151 -12.18 -11.24 -7.45
CA LYS A 151 -12.29 -10.94 -6.01
C LYS A 151 -12.85 -9.55 -5.74
N LEU A 152 -12.48 -8.56 -6.55
CA LEU A 152 -12.99 -7.18 -6.47
C LEU A 152 -14.40 -7.04 -7.05
N ASN A 153 -14.82 -7.94 -7.94
CA ASN A 153 -16.11 -7.89 -8.63
C ASN A 153 -16.84 -9.24 -8.54
N PRO A 154 -17.46 -9.57 -7.39
CA PRO A 154 -18.12 -10.85 -7.19
C PRO A 154 -19.21 -11.15 -8.23
N SER A 155 -19.87 -10.12 -8.77
CA SER A 155 -20.89 -10.26 -9.82
C SER A 155 -20.36 -10.85 -11.13
N LEU A 156 -19.08 -10.65 -11.48
CA LEU A 156 -18.46 -11.28 -12.65
C LEU A 156 -18.34 -12.80 -12.48
N THR A 157 -18.20 -13.26 -11.23
CA THR A 157 -18.07 -14.69 -10.91
C THR A 157 -19.44 -15.40 -11.03
N GLN A 158 -20.54 -14.69 -10.77
CA GLN A 158 -21.90 -15.22 -10.89
C GLN A 158 -22.35 -15.35 -12.35
N GLN A 159 -21.86 -14.49 -13.26
CA GLN A 159 -22.19 -14.56 -14.69
C GLN A 159 -21.51 -15.74 -15.40
N GLU A 160 -20.30 -16.13 -14.98
CA GLU A 160 -19.59 -17.30 -15.54
C GLU A 160 -20.20 -18.65 -15.13
N GLN A 161 -20.99 -18.71 -14.05
CA GLN A 161 -21.61 -19.97 -13.58
C GLN A 161 -22.99 -20.27 -14.22
N VAL A 162 -23.55 -19.31 -14.95
CA VAL A 162 -24.89 -19.39 -15.55
C VAL A 162 -24.84 -19.57 -17.07
N ALA A 163 -23.64 -19.51 -17.68
CA ALA A 163 -23.40 -19.75 -19.10
C ALA A 163 -22.83 -21.15 -19.33
#